data_AF-A0A915SKS1-F1
#
_entry.id   AF-A0A915SKS1-F1
#
_cell.length_a   1.000
_cell.length_b   1.000
_cell.length_c   1.000
_cell.angle_alpha   90.00
_cell.angle_beta   90.00
_cell.angle_gamma   90.00
#
_symmetry.space_group_name_H-M   'P 1'
#
loop_
_entity.id
_entity.type
_entity.pdbx_description
1 polymer ?
#
loop_
_entity_poly.entity_id
_entity_poly.type
_entity_poly.pdbx_seq_one_letter_code
_entity_poly.pdbx_strand_id
1 'polypeptide(L)'
;MKDEEIKLLAKLLSTDPDYLKIMEHLKIANVDYIKNINKYTKIDIDKIQKIILELLDLKIVEEVHLKTVKRTTARLKKQFQVRMHHTYYRLTNLGKLVYRYLRDSK
;
A
#
# COMPACT_ATOMS: atom_id res chain seq x y z
N MET A 1 24.09 1.61 3.92
CA MET A 1 23.09 1.69 5.02
C MET A 1 21.66 1.57 4.50
N LYS A 2 21.17 2.45 3.61
CA LYS A 2 19.80 2.35 3.08
C LYS A 2 19.52 1.11 2.20
N ASP A 3 20.49 0.66 1.41
CA ASP A 3 20.26 -0.49 0.52
C ASP A 3 20.12 -1.82 1.29
N GLU A 4 20.92 -2.03 2.35
CA GLU A 4 20.80 -3.21 3.20
C GLU A 4 19.49 -3.23 4.00
N GLU A 5 19.03 -2.07 4.46
CA GLU A 5 17.70 -1.93 5.09
C GLU A 5 16.58 -2.31 4.11
N ILE A 6 16.63 -1.82 2.86
CA ILE A 6 15.66 -2.16 1.81
C ILE A 6 15.64 -3.67 1.55
N LYS A 7 16.82 -4.30 1.44
CA LYS A 7 16.94 -5.75 1.23
C LYS A 7 16.35 -6.54 2.40
N LEU A 8 16.63 -6.12 3.63
CA LEU A 8 16.14 -6.79 4.84
C LEU A 8 14.62 -6.69 4.93
N LEU A 9 14.05 -5.51 4.70
CA LEU A 9 12.60 -5.30 4.66
C LEU A 9 11.95 -6.12 3.54
N ALA A 10 12.53 -6.12 2.34
CA ALA A 10 11.99 -6.92 1.23
C ALA A 10 12.03 -8.42 1.56
N LYS A 11 13.13 -8.91 2.15
CA LYS A 11 13.23 -10.31 2.58
C LYS A 11 12.19 -10.65 3.65
N LEU A 12 11.99 -9.77 4.64
CA LEU A 12 10.95 -9.94 5.67
C LEU A 12 9.56 -10.07 5.02
N LEU A 13 9.22 -9.15 4.11
CA LEU A 13 7.91 -9.10 3.46
C LEU A 13 7.72 -10.20 2.40
N SER A 14 8.78 -10.82 1.89
CA SER A 14 8.68 -11.94 0.94
C SER A 14 8.10 -13.23 1.54
N THR A 15 7.95 -13.29 2.87
CA THR A 15 7.42 -14.46 3.59
C THR A 15 5.93 -14.71 3.35
N ASP A 16 5.17 -13.66 3.00
CA ASP A 16 3.76 -13.76 2.61
C ASP A 16 3.53 -13.00 1.29
N PRO A 17 3.05 -13.66 0.22
CA PRO A 17 2.81 -13.01 -1.07
C PRO A 17 1.75 -11.89 -1.00
N ASP A 18 0.92 -11.85 0.04
CA ASP A 18 -0.13 -10.85 0.17
C ASP A 18 0.42 -9.44 0.51
N TYR A 19 1.61 -9.33 1.12
CA TYR A 19 2.29 -8.03 1.25
C TYR A 19 2.55 -7.43 -0.13
N LEU A 20 3.12 -8.23 -1.05
CA LEU A 20 3.41 -7.77 -2.41
C LEU A 20 2.14 -7.38 -3.16
N LYS A 21 1.07 -8.16 -3.06
CA LYS A 21 -0.23 -7.84 -3.71
C LYS A 21 -0.82 -6.53 -3.20
N ILE A 22 -0.77 -6.29 -1.89
CA ILE A 22 -1.29 -5.04 -1.29
C ILE A 22 -0.41 -3.86 -1.70
N MET A 23 0.92 -4.01 -1.64
CA MET A 23 1.86 -2.97 -2.08
C MET A 23 1.71 -2.65 -3.56
N GLU A 24 1.51 -3.67 -4.41
CA GLU A 24 1.25 -3.51 -5.84
C GLU A 24 -0.05 -2.74 -6.10
N HIS A 25 -1.14 -3.10 -5.40
CA HIS A 25 -2.40 -2.35 -5.47
C HIS A 25 -2.18 -0.88 -5.11
N LEU A 26 -1.52 -0.59 -3.99
CA LEU A 26 -1.24 0.79 -3.57
C LEU A 26 -0.31 1.53 -4.54
N LYS A 27 0.62 0.81 -5.20
CA LYS A 27 1.48 1.39 -6.24
C LYS A 27 0.69 1.84 -7.47
N ILE A 28 -0.34 1.06 -7.86
CA ILE A 28 -1.22 1.34 -8.99
C ILE A 28 -2.24 2.43 -8.63
N ALA A 29 -2.93 2.26 -7.49
CA ALA A 29 -3.96 3.16 -7.01
C ALA A 29 -3.41 4.53 -6.56
N ASN A 30 -2.13 4.56 -6.19
CA ASN A 30 -1.43 5.64 -5.50
C ASN A 30 -1.99 5.96 -4.10
N VAL A 31 -3.31 5.93 -3.90
CA VAL A 31 -3.94 6.00 -2.58
C VAL A 31 -5.29 5.27 -2.61
N ASP A 32 -5.56 4.43 -1.61
CA ASP A 32 -6.83 3.69 -1.52
C ASP A 32 -7.16 3.25 -0.08
N TYR A 33 -8.37 2.74 0.14
CA TYR A 33 -8.84 2.25 1.44
C TYR A 33 -9.10 0.73 1.43
N ILE A 34 -9.18 0.14 2.62
CA ILE A 34 -9.18 -1.33 2.83
C ILE A 34 -10.22 -2.07 2.00
N LYS A 35 -11.46 -1.58 1.90
CA LYS A 35 -12.51 -2.27 1.14
C LYS A 35 -12.19 -2.34 -0.35
N ASN A 36 -11.55 -1.31 -0.90
CA ASN A 36 -11.11 -1.36 -2.29
C ASN A 36 -9.92 -2.30 -2.45
N ILE A 37 -8.96 -2.28 -1.53
CA ILE A 37 -7.85 -3.25 -1.53
C ILE A 37 -8.40 -4.67 -1.55
N ASN A 38 -9.36 -5.01 -0.68
CA ASN A 38 -10.08 -6.29 -0.69
C ASN A 38 -10.73 -6.58 -2.04
N LYS A 39 -11.49 -5.62 -2.59
CA LYS A 39 -12.19 -5.78 -3.87
C LYS A 39 -11.24 -6.19 -5.01
N TYR A 40 -10.06 -5.59 -5.09
CA TYR A 40 -9.10 -5.80 -6.17
C TYR A 40 -8.13 -6.96 -5.93
N THR A 41 -7.69 -7.17 -4.69
CA THR A 41 -6.72 -8.22 -4.35
C THR A 41 -7.37 -9.56 -3.99
N LYS A 42 -8.66 -9.56 -3.63
CA LYS A 42 -9.42 -10.70 -3.09
C LYS A 42 -8.87 -11.26 -1.77
N ILE A 43 -7.98 -10.52 -1.10
CA ILE A 43 -7.48 -10.87 0.24
C ILE A 43 -8.56 -10.53 1.26
N ASP A 44 -8.71 -11.38 2.27
CA ASP A 44 -9.61 -11.15 3.39
C ASP A 44 -9.39 -9.79 4.08
N ILE A 45 -10.47 -9.16 4.56
CA ILE A 45 -10.41 -7.80 5.14
C ILE A 45 -9.57 -7.79 6.42
N ASP A 46 -9.70 -8.79 7.29
CA ASP A 46 -8.97 -8.84 8.56
C ASP A 46 -7.48 -9.05 8.28
N LYS A 47 -7.15 -9.88 7.28
CA LYS A 47 -5.78 -10.04 6.80
C LYS A 47 -5.21 -8.74 6.22
N ILE A 48 -6.00 -7.99 5.44
CA ILE A 48 -5.55 -6.68 4.92
C ILE A 48 -5.32 -5.70 6.06
N GLN A 49 -6.20 -5.65 7.06
CA GLN A 49 -6.02 -4.78 8.22
C GLN A 49 -4.72 -5.09 8.95
N LYS A 50 -4.46 -6.37 9.24
CA LYS A 50 -3.22 -6.81 9.87
C LYS A 50 -1.99 -6.40 9.06
N ILE A 51 -1.98 -6.68 7.76
CA ILE A 51 -0.85 -6.32 6.89
C ILE A 51 -0.66 -4.79 6.84
N ILE A 52 -1.74 -4.00 6.73
CA ILE A 52 -1.63 -2.54 6.71
C ILE A 52 -1.03 -2.01 8.02
N LEU A 53 -1.42 -2.55 9.18
CA LEU A 53 -0.84 -2.17 10.47
C LEU A 53 0.67 -2.47 10.52
N GLU A 54 1.08 -3.66 10.12
CA GLU A 54 2.50 -4.03 10.08
C GLU A 54 3.29 -3.14 9.10
N LEU A 55 2.72 -2.83 7.94
CA LEU A 55 3.35 -1.92 6.96
C LEU A 55 3.43 -0.47 7.46
N LEU A 56 2.50 -0.03 8.32
CA LEU A 56 2.55 1.28 8.99
C LEU A 56 3.70 1.31 9.99
N ASP A 57 3.82 0.28 10.82
CA ASP A 57 4.89 0.15 11.81
C ASP A 57 6.28 0.15 11.16
N LEU A 58 6.39 -0.50 10.00
CA LEU A 58 7.61 -0.52 9.17
C LEU A 58 7.81 0.74 8.33
N LYS A 59 6.90 1.72 8.39
CA LYS A 59 6.92 2.96 7.58
C LYS A 59 6.94 2.72 6.06
N ILE A 60 6.43 1.56 5.62
CA ILE A 60 6.28 1.20 4.21
C ILE A 60 5.05 1.89 3.61
N VAL A 61 3.98 1.97 4.39
CA VAL A 61 2.78 2.75 4.06
C VAL A 61 2.60 3.88 5.07
N GLU A 62 1.80 4.87 4.68
CA GLU A 62 1.36 5.95 5.55
C GLU A 62 -0.14 6.22 5.37
N GLU A 63 -0.78 6.72 6.42
CA GLU A 63 -2.15 7.22 6.36
C GLU A 63 -2.21 8.55 5.59
N VAL A 64 -3.31 8.75 4.87
CA VAL A 64 -3.57 9.98 4.13
C VAL A 64 -4.69 10.76 4.82
N HIS A 65 -4.33 11.88 5.45
CA HIS A 65 -5.27 12.77 6.14
C HIS A 65 -5.70 13.94 5.25
N LEU A 66 -6.47 13.66 4.20
CA LEU A 66 -7.09 14.69 3.37
C LEU A 66 -8.59 14.75 3.63
N LYS A 67 -9.21 15.92 3.45
CA LYS A 67 -10.68 16.03 3.48
C LYS A 67 -11.33 15.40 2.25
N THR A 68 -10.55 15.32 1.17
CA THR A 68 -11.04 15.04 -0.17
C THR A 68 -9.93 14.42 -1.02
N VAL A 69 -10.26 13.41 -1.81
CA VAL A 69 -9.34 12.81 -2.80
C VAL A 69 -9.78 13.12 -4.21
N LYS A 70 -8.87 13.69 -5.01
CA LYS A 70 -9.03 13.93 -6.45
C LYS A 70 -8.55 12.74 -7.26
N ARG A 71 -9.04 12.58 -8.50
CA ARG A 71 -8.63 11.49 -9.41
C ARG A 71 -7.13 11.54 -9.76
N THR A 72 -6.55 12.74 -9.77
CA THR A 72 -5.11 12.94 -9.93
C THR A 72 -4.29 12.28 -8.81
N THR A 73 -4.90 12.08 -7.64
CA THR A 73 -4.27 11.47 -6.46
C THR A 73 -4.67 10.00 -6.28
N ALA A 74 -5.97 9.65 -6.29
CA ALA A 74 -6.41 8.24 -6.33
C ALA A 74 -6.73 7.85 -7.76
N ARG A 75 -5.88 7.03 -8.38
CA ARG A 75 -5.94 6.78 -9.82
C ARG A 75 -7.06 5.82 -10.23
N LEU A 76 -7.48 4.94 -9.33
CA LEU A 76 -8.53 3.93 -9.60
C LEU A 76 -9.95 4.44 -9.33
N LYS A 77 -10.12 5.68 -8.85
CA LYS A 77 -11.47 6.20 -8.56
C LYS A 77 -12.20 6.65 -9.83
N LYS A 78 -13.52 6.44 -9.85
CA LYS A 78 -14.39 6.77 -10.98
C LYS A 78 -14.73 8.27 -11.06
N GLN A 79 -14.98 8.92 -9.93
CA GLN A 79 -15.41 10.33 -9.88
C GLN A 79 -14.22 11.30 -9.85
N PHE A 80 -14.43 12.55 -10.29
CA PHE A 80 -13.38 13.58 -10.30
C PHE A 80 -12.87 13.91 -8.89
N GLN A 81 -13.77 14.04 -7.91
CA GLN A 81 -13.46 14.39 -6.52
C GLN A 81 -14.44 13.68 -5.56
N VAL A 82 -13.96 13.16 -4.43
CA VAL A 82 -14.79 12.47 -3.41
C VAL A 82 -14.32 12.90 -2.01
N ARG A 83 -15.27 13.16 -1.09
CA ARG A 83 -14.93 13.40 0.33
C ARG A 83 -14.49 12.09 0.99
N MET A 84 -13.47 12.15 1.83
CA MET A 84 -12.98 10.96 2.52
C MET A 84 -13.88 10.64 3.71
N HIS A 85 -14.44 9.43 3.71
CA HIS A 85 -15.20 8.87 4.84
C HIS A 85 -14.49 7.68 5.49
N HIS A 86 -13.36 7.26 4.93
CA HIS A 86 -12.53 6.15 5.39
C HIS A 86 -11.08 6.62 5.51
N THR A 87 -10.28 5.83 6.23
CA THR A 87 -8.82 5.96 6.21
C THR A 87 -8.28 5.41 4.90
N TYR A 88 -7.38 6.17 4.27
CA TYR A 88 -6.72 5.76 3.04
C TYR A 88 -5.22 5.65 3.29
N TYR A 89 -4.59 4.77 2.54
CA TYR A 89 -3.18 4.43 2.66
C TYR A 89 -2.47 4.65 1.33
N ARG A 90 -1.18 4.97 1.39
CA ARG A 90 -0.29 5.01 0.22
C ARG A 90 1.10 4.51 0.58
N LEU A 91 1.86 4.08 -0.43
CA LEU A 91 3.28 3.77 -0.24
C LEU A 91 4.07 5.04 0.06
N THR A 92 4.92 4.97 1.08
CA THR A 92 5.96 5.98 1.33
C THR A 92 7.06 5.90 0.26
N ASN A 93 8.04 6.80 0.29
CA ASN A 93 9.19 6.69 -0.60
C ASN A 93 10.03 5.43 -0.31
N LEU A 94 10.19 5.06 0.97
CA LEU A 94 10.81 3.79 1.36
C LEU A 94 10.00 2.61 0.82
N GLY A 95 8.68 2.63 1.01
CA GLY A 95 7.80 1.57 0.54
C GLY A 95 7.85 1.36 -0.98
N LYS A 96 8.02 2.42 -1.78
CA LYS A 96 8.22 2.30 -3.24
C LYS A 96 9.55 1.62 -3.59
N LEU A 97 10.62 1.89 -2.85
CA LEU A 97 11.92 1.25 -3.07
C LEU A 97 11.87 -0.23 -2.68
N VAL A 98 11.28 -0.55 -1.52
CA VAL A 98 11.07 -1.93 -1.06
C VAL A 98 10.18 -2.70 -2.02
N TYR A 99 9.06 -2.12 -2.47
CA TYR A 99 8.20 -2.72 -3.50
C TYR A 99 8.99 -3.06 -4.76
N ARG A 100 9.79 -2.12 -5.27
CA ARG A 100 10.60 -2.33 -6.48
C ARG A 100 11.57 -3.52 -6.28
N TYR A 101 12.28 -3.55 -5.16
CA TYR A 101 13.19 -4.65 -4.86
C TYR A 101 12.46 -6.00 -4.76
N LEU A 102 11.34 -6.04 -4.03
CA LEU A 102 10.54 -7.25 -3.83
C LEU A 102 9.95 -7.80 -5.15
N ARG A 103 9.50 -6.90 -6.03
CA ARG A 103 8.97 -7.25 -7.35
C ARG A 103 10.07 -7.79 -8.28
N ASP A 104 11.25 -7.16 -8.27
CA ASP A 104 12.35 -7.51 -9.18
C ASP A 104 13.13 -8.75 -8.72
N SER A 105 12.98 -9.15 -7.45
CA SER A 105 13.62 -10.34 -6.86
C SER A 105 12.74 -11.60 -6.93
N LYS A 106 11.60 -11.54 -7.63
CA LYS A 106 10.63 -12.63 -7.78
C LYS A 106 10.82 -13.32 -9.13
#